data_AF-M2SLZ0-F1
#
_entry.id   AF-M2SLZ0-F1
#
_cell.length_a   1.000
_cell.length_b   1.000
_cell.length_c   1.000
_cell.angle_alpha   90.00
_cell.angle_beta   90.00
_cell.angle_gamma   90.00
#
_symmetry.space_group_name_H-M   'P 1'
#
loop_
_entity.id
_entity.type
_entity.pdbx_description
1 polymer ?
#
loop_
_entity_poly.entity_id
_entity_poly.type
_entity_poly.pdbx_seq_one_letter_code
_entity_poly.pdbx_strand_id
1 'polypeptide(L)' 'LYNDGRYKEAEELDVQVMQMRKRVLGDEHPNTLTSTNNLAFTLQSQARREEALALMEICV' A
#
# COMPACT_ATOMS: atom_id res chain seq x y z
N LEU A 1 -18.73 12.26 -1.97
CA LEU A 1 -17.86 12.86 -0.93
C LEU A 1 -17.82 12.07 0.39
N TYR A 2 -18.38 10.85 0.49
CA TYR A 2 -18.34 10.05 1.73
C TYR A 2 -17.32 8.90 1.73
N ASN A 3 -16.68 8.64 0.58
CA ASN A 3 -15.74 7.52 0.44
C ASN A 3 -14.27 7.94 0.60
N ASP A 4 -13.93 9.20 0.31
CA ASP A 4 -12.54 9.67 0.30
C ASP A 4 -11.88 9.67 1.69
N GLY A 5 -12.65 9.93 2.75
CA GLY A 5 -12.13 9.92 4.13
C GLY A 5 -11.74 8.51 4.60
N ARG A 6 -12.56 7.50 4.29
CA ARG A 6 -12.29 6.11 4.68
C ARG A 6 -11.12 5.50 3.91
N TYR A 7 -10.93 5.91 2.65
CA TYR A 7 -9.78 5.47 1.87
C TYR A 7 -8.48 6.10 2.35
N LYS A 8 -8.50 7.35 2.83
CA LYS A 8 -7.33 7.98 3.47
C LYS A 8 -6.90 7.28 4.75
N GLU A 9 -7.86 6.96 5.64
CA GLU A 9 -7.55 6.21 6.86
C GLU A 9 -6.98 4.82 6.56
N ALA A 10 -7.56 4.12 5.57
CA ALA A 10 -7.06 2.82 5.13
C ALA A 10 -5.64 2.91 4.54
N GLU A 11 -5.37 3.93 3.72
CA GLU A 11 -4.05 4.18 3.14
C GLU A 11 -3.00 4.47 4.22
N GLU A 12 -3.29 5.34 5.19
CA GLU A 12 -2.36 5.63 6.29
C GLU A 12 -2.04 4.38 7.10
N LEU A 13 -3.04 3.53 7.37
CA LEU A 13 -2.85 2.23 8.02
C LEU A 13 -1.98 1.28 7.19
N ASP A 14 -2.29 1.15 5.89
CA ASP A 14 -1.54 0.28 4.98
C ASP A 14 -0.07 0.73 4.84
N VAL A 15 0.19 2.05 4.78
CA VAL A 15 1.55 2.63 4.78
C VAL A 15 2.30 2.28 6.06
N GLN A 16 1.68 2.45 7.23
CA GLN A 16 2.31 2.12 8.51
C GLN A 16 2.64 0.63 8.63
N VAL A 17 1.72 -0.24 8.21
CA VAL A 17 1.92 -1.69 8.22
C VAL A 17 3.04 -2.09 7.25
N MET A 18 3.06 -1.52 6.05
CA MET A 18 4.08 -1.78 5.05
C MET A 18 5.47 -1.34 5.54
N GLN A 19 5.60 -0.16 6.15
CA GLN A 19 6.86 0.32 6.74
C GLN A 19 7.34 -0.56 7.90
N MET A 20 6.44 -0.97 8.80
CA MET A 20 6.79 -1.87 9.90
C MET A 20 7.26 -3.23 9.38
N ARG A 21 6.54 -3.82 8.40
CA ARG A 21 6.92 -5.10 7.79
C ARG A 21 8.25 -4.99 7.06
N LYS A 22 8.49 -3.93 6.30
CA LYS A 22 9.79 -3.64 5.67
C LYS A 22 10.92 -3.58 6.70
N ARG A 23 10.70 -2.91 7.84
CA ARG A 23 11.71 -2.80 8.90
C ARG A 23 11.99 -4.13 9.61
N VAL A 24 10.97 -4.94 9.86
CA VAL A 24 11.08 -6.17 10.67
C VAL A 24 11.45 -7.39 9.82
N LEU A 25 10.91 -7.48 8.61
CA LEU A 25 10.97 -8.67 7.75
C LEU A 25 11.82 -8.45 6.49
N GLY A 26 12.11 -7.20 6.13
CA GLY A 26 12.77 -6.84 4.88
C GLY A 26 11.80 -6.66 3.71
N ASP A 27 12.33 -6.18 2.59
CA ASP A 27 11.57 -5.83 1.39
C ASP A 27 11.02 -7.05 0.63
N GLU A 28 11.82 -8.12 0.53
CA GLU A 28 11.46 -9.32 -0.24
C GLU A 28 10.55 -10.30 0.52
N HIS A 29 10.25 -10.02 1.80
CA HIS A 29 9.45 -10.93 2.59
C HIS A 29 8.01 -10.99 2.05
N PRO A 30 7.39 -12.18 1.89
CA PRO A 30 6.05 -12.33 1.32
C PRO A 30 4.97 -11.45 1.97
N ASN A 31 5.04 -11.29 3.29
CA ASN A 31 4.12 -10.39 4.03
C ASN A 31 4.33 -8.90 3.71
N THR A 32 5.56 -8.47 3.43
CA THR A 32 5.85 -7.10 3.00
C THR A 32 5.26 -6.86 1.62
N LEU A 33 5.53 -7.77 0.67
CA LEU A 33 4.97 -7.72 -0.70
C LEU A 33 3.44 -7.74 -0.71
N THR A 34 2.81 -8.57 0.15
CA THR A 34 1.35 -8.61 0.30
C THR A 34 0.79 -7.28 0.80
N SER A 35 1.46 -6.61 1.74
CA SER A 35 1.05 -5.28 2.21
C SER A 35 1.20 -4.21 1.14
N THR A 36 2.29 -4.24 0.38
CA THR A 36 2.52 -3.32 -0.74
C THR A 36 1.44 -3.47 -1.82
N ASN A 37 1.02 -4.71 -2.13
CA ASN A 37 -0.06 -4.97 -3.09
C ASN A 37 -1.42 -4.41 -2.60
N ASN A 38 -1.73 -4.58 -1.32
CA ASN A 38 -2.97 -4.03 -0.73
C ASN A 38 -2.99 -2.49 -0.83
N LEU A 39 -1.86 -1.84 -0.52
CA LEU A 39 -1.73 -0.38 -0.63
C LEU A 39 -1.91 0.10 -2.08
N ALA A 40 -1.34 -0.60 -3.06
CA ALA A 40 -1.51 -0.30 -4.47
C ALA A 40 -2.99 -0.39 -4.91
N PHE A 41 -3.75 -1.37 -4.39
CA PHE A 41 -5.18 -1.51 -4.67
C PHE A 41 -6.02 -0.37 -4.06
N THR A 42 -5.68 0.05 -2.83
CA THR A 42 -6.29 1.21 -2.16
C THR A 42 -6.05 2.49 -2.96
N LEU A 43 -4.84 2.72 -3.46
CA LEU A 43 -4.50 3.89 -4.28
C LEU A 43 -5.18 3.87 -5.66
N GLN A 44 -5.29 2.71 -6.30
CA GLN A 44 -6.06 2.55 -7.54
C GLN A 44 -7.54 2.93 -7.35
N SER A 45 -8.12 2.57 -6.21
CA SER A 45 -9.50 2.91 -5.83
C SER A 45 -9.70 4.42 -5.58
N GLN A 46 -8.63 5.14 -5.26
CA GLN A 46 -8.60 6.61 -5.12
C GLN A 46 -8.25 7.34 -6.43
N ALA A 47 -8.20 6.64 -7.57
CA ALA A 47 -7.71 7.17 -8.85
C ALA A 47 -6.25 7.68 -8.84
N ARG A 48 -5.46 7.35 -7.81
CA ARG A 48 -4.03 7.68 -7.68
C ARG A 48 -3.18 6.60 -8.35
N ARG A 49 -3.32 6.48 -9.67
CA ARG A 49 -2.70 5.40 -10.46
C ARG A 49 -1.17 5.44 -10.49
N GLU A 50 -0.56 6.62 -10.49
CA GLU A 50 0.90 6.75 -10.54
C GLU A 50 1.57 6.16 -9.29
N GLU A 51 0.99 6.43 -8.12
CA GLU A 51 1.50 5.92 -6.83
C GLU A 51 1.25 4.42 -6.67
N ALA A 52 0.11 3.92 -7.17
CA ALA A 52 -0.15 2.49 -7.23
C ALA A 52 0.87 1.76 -8.13
N LEU A 53 1.26 2.36 -9.25
CA LEU A 53 2.25 1.78 -10.17
C LEU A 53 3.63 1.66 -9.51
N ALA A 54 4.07 2.71 -8.81
CA ALA A 54 5.35 2.72 -8.11
C ALA A 54 5.44 1.64 -7.02
N LEU A 55 4.33 1.32 -6.35
CA LEU A 55 4.29 0.24 -5.38
C LEU A 55 4.23 -1.14 -6.04
N MET A 56 3.58 -1.27 -7.20
CA MET A 56 3.57 -2.53 -7.95
C MET A 56 4.95 -2.92 -8.48
N GLU A 57 5.82 -1.96 -8.80
CA GLU A 57 7.20 -2.23 -9.21
C GLU A 57 8.04 -2.91 -8.11
N ILE A 58 7.67 -2.76 -6.83
CA ILE A 58 8.35 -3.44 -5.71
C ILE A 58 7.88 -4.91 -5.57
N CYS A 59 6.76 -5.27 -6.18
CA CYS A 59 6.15 -6.60 -6.08
C CYS A 59 6.55 -7.57 -7.21
N VAL A 60 7.31 -7.14 -8.21
CA VAL A 60 7.73 -7.92 -9.41
C VAL A 60 9.22 -8.21 -9.35
#